data_AF-A0A9D7ZBP9-F1
#
_entry.id   AF-A0A9D7ZBP9-F1
#
_cell.length_a   1.000
_cell.length_b   1.000
_cell.length_c   1.000
_cell.angle_alpha   90.00
_cell.angle_beta   90.00
_cell.angle_gamma   90.00
#
_symmetry.space_group_name_H-M   'P 1'
#
loop_
_entity.id
_entity.type
_entity.pdbx_description
1 polymer ?
#
loop_
_entity_poly.entity_id
_entity_poly.type
_entity_poly.pdbx_seq_one_letter_code
_entity_poly.pdbx_strand_id
1 'polypeptide(L)'
;MIVQIEQMEQALQAPVMDAVIALSERIQTLQDNPEGRIYTAYRAIDQTLTLGYCVNIDAIGEQLRDRDFVVLDSRRGTRREQRLLLLTLKEIGIASSYSDNCFSASPNTVSHLKHLGWPLGRLNQGLKSRNTRKRFNLER
;
A
#
# COMPACT_ATOMS: atom_id res chain seq x y z
N MET A 1 -19.19 7.69 -38.45
CA MET A 1 -18.46 8.45 -37.42
C MET A 1 -19.35 8.87 -36.27
N ILE A 2 -20.45 9.60 -36.48
CA ILE A 2 -21.36 10.05 -35.39
C ILE A 2 -21.92 8.86 -34.57
N VAL A 3 -22.41 7.82 -35.26
CA VAL A 3 -22.94 6.58 -34.62
C VAL A 3 -21.89 5.83 -33.77
N GLN A 4 -20.59 5.97 -34.09
CA GLN A 4 -19.53 5.31 -33.32
C GLN A 4 -19.19 6.05 -32.03
N ILE A 5 -19.37 7.38 -32.02
CA ILE A 5 -19.13 8.21 -30.83
C ILE A 5 -20.25 7.97 -29.81
N GLU A 6 -21.51 7.94 -30.23
CA GLU A 6 -22.64 7.65 -29.33
C GLU A 6 -22.54 6.26 -28.69
N GLN A 7 -22.12 5.25 -29.45
CA GLN A 7 -21.88 3.90 -28.91
C GLN A 7 -20.72 3.87 -27.91
N MET A 8 -19.65 4.64 -28.15
CA MET A 8 -18.55 4.79 -27.19
C MET A 8 -19.02 5.49 -25.91
N GLU A 9 -19.78 6.58 -26.01
CA GLU A 9 -20.31 7.30 -24.85
C GLU A 9 -21.22 6.41 -24.01
N GLN A 10 -22.10 5.65 -24.65
CA GLN A 10 -22.98 4.70 -23.97
C GLN A 10 -22.19 3.58 -23.27
N ALA A 11 -21.13 3.06 -23.92
CA ALA A 11 -20.27 2.03 -23.32
C ALA A 11 -19.45 2.57 -22.14
N LEU A 12 -19.05 3.85 -22.18
CA LEU A 12 -18.30 4.50 -21.11
C LEU A 12 -19.16 4.92 -19.92
N GLN A 13 -20.48 5.04 -20.10
CA GLN A 13 -21.38 5.50 -19.04
C GLN A 13 -21.31 4.62 -17.78
N ALA A 14 -21.34 3.29 -17.94
CA ALA A 14 -21.24 2.35 -16.83
C ALA A 14 -19.89 2.45 -16.07
N PRO A 15 -18.71 2.30 -16.72
CA PRO A 15 -17.43 2.37 -16.01
C PRO A 15 -17.16 3.75 -15.41
N VAL A 16 -17.65 4.83 -16.02
CA VAL A 16 -17.56 6.18 -15.43
C VAL A 16 -18.42 6.28 -14.17
N MET A 17 -19.65 5.78 -14.20
CA MET A 17 -20.53 5.78 -13.03
C MET A 17 -19.92 4.97 -11.87
N ASP A 18 -19.38 3.78 -12.16
CA ASP A 18 -18.70 2.95 -11.17
C ASP A 18 -17.50 3.67 -10.53
N ALA A 19 -16.71 4.39 -11.34
CA ALA A 19 -15.60 5.20 -10.83
C ALA A 19 -16.08 6.33 -9.91
N VAL A 20 -17.16 7.03 -10.28
CA VAL A 20 -17.76 8.10 -9.47
C VAL A 20 -18.30 7.55 -8.15
N ILE A 21 -18.99 6.40 -8.18
CA ILE A 21 -19.46 5.71 -6.98
C ILE A 21 -18.27 5.37 -6.07
N ALA A 22 -17.24 4.72 -6.61
CA ALA A 22 -16.06 4.31 -5.83
C ALA A 22 -15.33 5.52 -5.18
N LEU A 23 -15.23 6.64 -5.89
CA LEU A 23 -14.66 7.88 -5.35
C LEU A 23 -15.53 8.46 -4.24
N SER A 24 -16.84 8.45 -4.42
CA SER A 24 -17.80 9.01 -3.45
C SER A 24 -17.83 8.19 -2.16
N GLU A 25 -17.90 6.86 -2.28
CA GLU A 25 -17.80 5.93 -1.15
C GLU A 25 -16.50 6.07 -0.38
N ARG A 26 -15.38 6.26 -1.10
CA ARG A 26 -14.08 6.49 -0.48
C ARG A 26 -14.10 7.77 0.37
N ILE A 27 -14.65 8.86 -0.15
CA ILE A 27 -14.73 10.14 0.57
C ILE A 27 -15.59 9.97 1.83
N GLN A 28 -16.78 9.37 1.70
CA GLN A 28 -17.67 9.12 2.83
C GLN A 28 -16.99 8.25 3.91
N THR A 29 -16.38 7.14 3.51
CA THR A 29 -15.68 6.23 4.44
C THR A 29 -14.58 6.95 5.21
N LEU A 30 -13.83 7.84 4.53
CA LEU A 30 -12.78 8.62 5.16
C LEU A 30 -13.35 9.68 6.09
N GLN A 31 -14.48 10.30 5.77
CA GLN A 31 -15.18 11.23 6.67
C GLN A 31 -15.65 10.51 7.94
N ASP A 32 -16.22 9.32 7.79
CA ASP A 32 -16.69 8.49 8.91
C ASP A 32 -15.52 7.95 9.75
N ASN A 33 -14.36 7.74 9.14
CA ASN A 33 -13.16 7.20 9.79
C ASN A 33 -11.93 8.09 9.54
N PRO A 34 -11.84 9.27 10.20
CA PRO A 34 -10.78 10.25 9.93
C PRO A 34 -9.38 9.72 10.23
N GLU A 35 -9.24 8.87 11.25
CA GLU A 35 -7.97 8.25 11.66
C GLU A 35 -7.63 6.98 10.87
N GLY A 36 -8.48 6.55 9.94
CA GLY A 36 -8.23 5.41 9.07
C GLY A 36 -6.96 5.62 8.23
N ARG A 37 -5.96 4.77 8.46
CA ARG A 37 -4.67 4.83 7.77
C ARG A 37 -4.32 3.50 7.16
N ILE A 38 -3.75 3.55 5.97
CA ILE A 38 -2.98 2.45 5.42
C ILE A 38 -1.51 2.67 5.71
N TYR A 39 -0.74 1.59 5.85
CA TYR A 39 0.66 1.68 6.24
C TYR A 39 1.50 0.60 5.57
N THR A 40 2.81 0.86 5.57
CA THR A 40 3.84 -0.15 5.29
C THR A 40 4.76 -0.23 6.49
N ALA A 41 5.00 -1.45 6.98
CA ALA A 41 6.03 -1.74 7.96
C ALA A 41 7.07 -2.68 7.36
N TYR A 42 8.31 -2.59 7.83
CA TYR A 42 9.43 -3.36 7.34
C TYR A 42 10.16 -4.05 8.48
N ARG A 43 10.51 -5.31 8.26
CA ARG A 43 11.37 -6.10 9.14
C ARG A 43 12.70 -6.34 8.44
N ALA A 44 13.78 -5.92 9.09
CA ALA A 44 15.13 -5.99 8.50
C ALA A 44 15.71 -7.40 8.47
N ILE A 45 15.35 -8.26 9.42
CA ILE A 45 15.94 -9.59 9.62
C ILE A 45 15.74 -10.49 8.39
N ASP A 46 14.54 -10.46 7.80
CA ASP A 46 14.13 -11.30 6.67
C ASP A 46 13.72 -10.48 5.42
N GLN A 47 13.90 -9.16 5.48
CA GLN A 47 13.48 -8.22 4.43
C GLN A 47 11.99 -8.33 4.07
N THR A 48 11.13 -8.46 5.07
CA THR A 48 9.68 -8.55 4.89
C THR A 48 9.00 -7.19 5.01
N LEU A 49 8.05 -6.92 4.11
CA LEU A 49 7.09 -5.82 4.18
C LEU A 49 5.75 -6.33 4.71
N THR A 50 5.16 -5.60 5.65
CA THR A 50 3.76 -5.79 6.05
C THR A 50 2.93 -4.61 5.54
N LEU A 51 1.85 -4.90 4.81
CA LEU A 51 0.95 -3.91 4.20
C LEU A 51 -0.40 -3.95 4.88
N GLY A 52 -0.77 -2.89 5.60
CA GLY A 52 -1.91 -2.94 6.49
C GLY A 52 -2.82 -1.72 6.46
N TYR A 53 -3.95 -1.87 7.15
CA TYR A 53 -4.88 -0.80 7.51
C TYR A 53 -5.04 -0.80 9.03
N CYS A 54 -5.09 0.38 9.63
CA CYS A 54 -5.33 0.58 11.05
C CYS A 54 -6.12 1.88 11.28
N VAL A 55 -6.81 1.95 12.41
CA VAL A 55 -7.44 3.19 12.90
C VAL A 55 -6.53 3.93 13.89
N ASN A 56 -5.61 3.22 14.54
CA ASN A 56 -4.63 3.80 15.46
C ASN A 56 -3.23 3.30 15.08
N ILE A 57 -2.41 4.21 14.53
CA ILE A 57 -1.06 3.90 14.05
C ILE A 57 -0.07 3.64 15.18
N ASP A 58 -0.27 4.28 16.34
CA ASP A 58 0.63 4.15 17.48
C ASP A 58 0.46 2.77 18.14
N ALA A 59 -0.80 2.35 18.32
CA ALA A 59 -1.14 1.04 18.86
C ALA A 59 -0.62 -0.12 17.98
N ILE A 60 -0.80 -0.02 16.66
CA ILE A 60 -0.26 -1.03 15.73
C ILE A 60 1.27 -0.98 15.68
N GLY A 61 1.86 0.21 15.84
CA GLY A 61 3.32 0.38 15.91
C GLY A 61 3.95 -0.39 17.05
N GLU A 62 3.35 -0.38 18.25
CA GLU A 62 3.80 -1.22 19.38
C GLU A 62 3.69 -2.73 19.04
N GLN A 63 2.56 -3.18 18.53
CA GLN A 63 2.36 -4.60 18.18
C GLN A 63 3.34 -5.09 17.10
N LEU A 64 3.72 -4.21 16.18
CA LEU A 64 4.69 -4.48 15.13
C LEU A 64 6.11 -4.55 15.70
N ARG A 65 6.46 -3.70 16.68
CA ARG A 65 7.76 -3.71 17.35
C ARG A 65 8.04 -5.03 18.06
N ASP A 66 7.03 -5.64 18.70
CA ASP A 66 7.15 -6.98 19.31
C ASP A 66 7.58 -8.07 18.31
N ARG A 67 7.44 -7.78 17.01
CA ARG A 67 7.77 -8.66 15.90
C ARG A 67 8.89 -8.10 15.02
N ASP A 68 9.72 -7.18 15.53
CA ASP A 68 10.82 -6.53 14.81
C ASP A 68 10.41 -5.76 13.53
N PHE A 69 9.13 -5.41 13.40
CA PHE A 69 8.66 -4.55 12.32
C PHE A 69 8.74 -3.08 12.74
N VAL A 70 9.20 -2.24 11.81
CA VAL A 70 9.21 -0.78 11.94
C VAL A 70 8.32 -0.18 10.88
N VAL A 71 7.36 0.66 11.29
CA VAL A 71 6.51 1.42 10.36
C VAL A 71 7.40 2.35 9.53
N LEU A 72 7.40 2.17 8.22
CA LEU A 72 8.16 3.01 7.29
C LEU A 72 7.41 4.28 6.91
N ASP A 73 6.12 4.13 6.67
CA ASP A 73 5.24 5.20 6.20
C ASP A 73 3.77 4.84 6.41
N SER A 74 2.94 5.86 6.50
CA SER A 74 1.49 5.71 6.57
C SER A 74 0.80 6.91 5.94
N ARG A 75 -0.38 6.69 5.37
CA ARG A 75 -1.24 7.78 4.88
C ARG A 75 -2.70 7.47 5.19
N ARG A 76 -3.53 8.52 5.17
CA ARG A 76 -4.98 8.36 5.23
C ARG A 76 -5.46 7.48 4.08
N GLY A 77 -6.29 6.49 4.42
CA GLY A 77 -6.74 5.46 3.48
C GLY A 77 -7.80 4.57 4.11
N THR A 78 -8.43 3.74 3.30
CA THR A 78 -9.53 2.88 3.74
C THR A 78 -9.10 1.42 3.79
N ARG A 79 -9.83 0.59 4.56
CA ARG A 79 -9.66 -0.86 4.51
C ARG A 79 -9.88 -1.42 3.10
N ARG A 80 -10.78 -0.81 2.32
CA ARG A 80 -11.02 -1.18 0.92
C ARG A 80 -9.77 -0.98 0.06
N GLU A 81 -9.05 0.13 0.21
CA GLU A 81 -7.78 0.36 -0.50
C GLU A 81 -6.76 -0.75 -0.20
N GLN A 82 -6.61 -1.12 1.07
CA GLN A 82 -5.71 -2.21 1.47
C GLN A 82 -6.14 -3.55 0.85
N ARG A 83 -7.43 -3.87 0.88
CA ARG A 83 -7.94 -5.11 0.29
C ARG A 83 -7.74 -5.16 -1.23
N LEU A 84 -8.01 -4.06 -1.93
CA LEU A 84 -7.79 -3.96 -3.38
C LEU A 84 -6.32 -4.13 -3.72
N LEU A 85 -5.41 -3.51 -2.96
CA LEU A 85 -3.98 -3.70 -3.14
C LEU A 85 -3.60 -5.19 -3.04
N LEU A 86 -4.01 -5.89 -1.98
CA LEU A 86 -3.66 -7.30 -1.80
C LEU A 86 -4.19 -8.17 -2.93
N LEU A 87 -5.41 -7.91 -3.42
CA LEU A 87 -5.97 -8.60 -4.58
C LEU A 87 -5.15 -8.34 -5.84
N THR A 88 -4.81 -7.07 -6.13
CA THR A 88 -4.00 -6.72 -7.28
C THR A 88 -2.62 -7.37 -7.23
N LEU A 89 -1.95 -7.36 -6.07
CA LEU A 89 -0.65 -8.03 -5.89
C LEU A 89 -0.73 -9.53 -6.18
N LYS A 90 -1.80 -10.18 -5.71
CA LYS A 90 -2.06 -11.60 -5.98
C LYS A 90 -2.28 -11.85 -7.48
N GLU A 91 -3.07 -11.02 -8.14
CA GLU A 91 -3.39 -11.14 -9.58
C GLU A 91 -2.15 -10.95 -10.46
N ILE A 92 -1.22 -10.06 -10.09
CA ILE A 92 0.06 -9.88 -10.80
C ILE A 92 1.15 -10.87 -10.38
N GLY A 93 0.81 -11.89 -9.58
CA GLY A 93 1.70 -13.00 -9.23
C GLY A 93 2.71 -12.69 -8.11
N ILE A 94 2.50 -11.64 -7.32
CA ILE A 94 3.32 -11.36 -6.14
C ILE A 94 2.78 -12.18 -4.97
N ALA A 95 3.52 -13.23 -4.62
CA ALA A 95 3.16 -14.13 -3.52
C ALA A 95 3.38 -13.47 -2.14
N SER A 96 2.43 -13.71 -1.24
CA SER A 96 2.61 -13.45 0.18
C SER A 96 3.62 -14.44 0.78
N SER A 97 4.32 -14.03 1.84
CA SER A 97 5.28 -14.87 2.56
C SER A 97 4.62 -15.62 3.71
N TYR A 98 4.64 -15.06 4.91
CA TYR A 98 4.18 -15.69 6.16
C TYR A 98 2.68 -15.52 6.43
N SER A 99 2.10 -14.45 5.89
CA SER A 99 0.70 -14.08 6.07
C SER A 99 0.23 -13.30 4.85
N ASP A 100 -1.09 -13.22 4.65
CA ASP A 100 -1.71 -12.59 3.46
C ASP A 100 -1.32 -11.12 3.23
N ASN A 101 -0.76 -10.46 4.25
CA ASN A 101 -0.30 -9.08 4.20
C ASN A 101 1.24 -8.92 4.24
N CYS A 102 1.98 -10.01 4.30
CA CYS A 102 3.44 -10.02 4.33
C CYS A 102 4.01 -10.34 2.94
N PHE A 103 4.98 -9.56 2.49
CA PHE A 103 5.61 -9.71 1.18
C PHE A 103 7.12 -9.53 1.28
N SER A 104 7.88 -10.18 0.40
CA SER A 104 9.31 -9.88 0.29
C SER A 104 9.53 -8.45 -0.21
N ALA A 105 10.46 -7.71 0.40
CA ALA A 105 10.90 -6.37 -0.02
C ALA A 105 11.75 -6.40 -1.32
N SER A 106 11.36 -7.23 -2.28
CA SER A 106 12.03 -7.36 -3.57
C SER A 106 11.89 -6.07 -4.40
N PRO A 107 12.85 -5.75 -5.29
CA PRO A 107 12.73 -4.61 -6.18
C PRO A 107 11.45 -4.62 -7.01
N ASN A 108 10.98 -5.82 -7.39
CA ASN A 108 9.74 -5.98 -8.13
C ASN A 108 8.52 -5.57 -7.30
N THR A 109 8.41 -6.09 -6.06
CA THR A 109 7.34 -5.75 -5.12
C THR A 109 7.31 -4.24 -4.86
N VAL A 110 8.45 -3.65 -4.52
CA VAL A 110 8.56 -2.21 -4.23
C VAL A 110 8.19 -1.37 -5.45
N SER A 111 8.59 -1.80 -6.66
CA SER A 111 8.20 -1.13 -7.91
C SER A 111 6.69 -1.13 -8.09
N HIS A 112 6.03 -2.28 -7.97
CA HIS A 112 4.57 -2.36 -8.11
C HIS A 112 3.83 -1.53 -7.06
N LEU A 113 4.26 -1.60 -5.79
CA LEU A 113 3.69 -0.78 -4.71
C LEU A 113 3.82 0.72 -4.99
N LYS A 114 4.94 1.14 -5.57
CA LYS A 114 5.15 2.54 -5.99
C LYS A 114 4.21 2.95 -7.12
N HIS A 115 4.05 2.11 -8.15
CA HIS A 115 3.12 2.38 -9.25
C HIS A 115 1.66 2.47 -8.77
N LEU A 116 1.29 1.68 -7.75
CA LEU A 116 -0.03 1.67 -7.14
C LEU A 116 -0.25 2.81 -6.12
N GLY A 117 0.73 3.71 -5.93
CA GLY A 117 0.61 4.85 -5.00
C GLY A 117 0.50 4.43 -3.53
N TRP A 118 1.10 3.30 -3.17
CA TRP A 118 1.13 2.80 -1.79
C TRP A 118 2.17 3.57 -0.95
N PRO A 119 1.91 3.87 0.35
CA PRO A 119 2.87 4.57 1.20
C PRO A 119 4.08 3.67 1.49
N LEU A 120 5.24 4.05 0.95
CA LEU A 120 6.49 3.28 1.05
C LEU A 120 7.60 4.06 1.76
N GLY A 121 7.38 5.35 2.07
CA GLY A 121 8.34 6.22 2.73
C GLY A 121 9.68 6.24 2.01
N ARG A 122 10.75 5.90 2.75
CA ARG A 122 12.13 5.92 2.24
C ARG A 122 12.40 4.87 1.16
N LEU A 123 11.57 3.84 1.01
CA LEU A 123 11.71 2.86 -0.08
C LEU A 123 11.38 3.47 -1.46
N ASN A 124 10.67 4.61 -1.51
CA ASN A 124 10.33 5.29 -2.77
C ASN A 124 11.54 5.87 -3.51
N GLN A 125 12.65 6.11 -2.80
CA GLN A 125 13.87 6.72 -3.35
C GLN A 125 14.74 5.72 -4.13
N GLY A 126 14.27 4.47 -4.25
CA GLY A 126 14.95 3.42 -4.98
C GLY A 126 16.05 2.78 -4.16
N LEU A 127 16.22 1.46 -4.33
CA LEU A 127 17.37 0.67 -3.89
C LEU A 127 18.68 1.07 -4.62
N LYS A 128 18.89 2.37 -4.88
CA LYS A 128 20.12 2.91 -5.48
C LYS A 128 21.25 3.15 -4.47
N SER A 129 21.09 2.76 -3.20
CA SER A 129 22.21 2.75 -2.27
C SER A 129 22.48 1.35 -1.72
N ARG A 130 23.10 0.53 -2.56
CA ARG A 130 23.96 -0.56 -2.09
C ARG A 130 25.28 0.05 -1.61
N ASN A 131 25.25 0.87 -0.55
CA ASN A 131 26.43 1.32 0.20
C ASN A 131 26.04 2.05 1.52
N THR A 132 25.44 1.34 2.45
CA THR A 132 25.49 1.70 3.89
C THR A 132 25.63 0.46 4.77
N ARG A 133 26.58 -0.42 4.43
CA ARG A 133 27.34 -1.08 5.52
C ARG A 133 28.16 0.03 6.17
N LYS A 134 28.01 0.20 7.49
CA LYS A 134 28.60 1.23 8.38
C LYS A 134 27.66 2.38 8.77
N ARG A 135 26.59 2.13 9.56
CA ARG A 135 26.09 3.09 10.58
C ARG A 135 25.34 2.40 11.74
N PHE A 136 25.73 1.18 12.11
CA PHE A 136 25.50 0.70 13.48
C PHE A 136 26.86 0.69 14.19
N ASN A 137 27.37 1.88 14.49
CA ASN A 137 28.27 2.03 15.62
C ASN A 137 27.43 2.59 16.74
N LEU A 138 27.16 1.71 17.69
CA LEU A 138 26.78 2.01 19.04
C LEU A 138 27.93 2.83 19.65
N GLU A 139 27.72 4.10 19.94
CA GLU A 139 28.62 4.83 20.84
C GLU A 139 27.82 5.34 22.04
N ARG A 140 28.11 4.65 23.15
CA ARG A 140 28.07 5.04 24.57
C ARG A 140 26.73 5.39 25.19
#